data_AF-A0A3S5CU16-F1
#
_entry.id   AF-A0A3S5CU16-F1
#
_cell.length_a   1.000
_cell.length_b   1.000
_cell.length_c   1.000
_cell.angle_alpha   90.00
_cell.angle_beta   90.00
_cell.angle_gamma   90.00
#
_symmetry.space_group_name_H-M   'P 1'
#
loop_
_entity.id
_entity.type
_entity.pdbx_description
1 polymer ?
#
loop_
_entity_poly.entity_id
_entity_poly.type
_entity_poly.pdbx_seq_one_letter_code
_entity_poly.pdbx_strand_id
1 'polypeptide(L)'
;MPRPRKSLICLQNTPYYHCVSRCVRRAFLCGDDHYTGKSYEHRRQWVEDRLIALANAFSIDVCAYAVMSNHTHLVLHVDRNEALSWTTEEVLRRWHSLHKGTVLTQQYMQPTQRASLTEAQITTIISTANVYRQRLYDISWFMRLLNEFIAREANKEDECTGRFWEGRFKSQALLDEAALAACMAYVDLNPLRASISETPETSEFTSIKHRIEAAKFGLQPAFLKPLVGSYSHGLKGLPFNLADYLTLVDETARQISAGKSGYVLHNISPILQRTGLSQTNWNSMVVGIEAIFSNSIGLSIAQRKLALSRTG
;
A
#
# COMPACT_ATOMS: atom_id res chain seq x y z
N MET A 1 -6.79 -19.51 16.73
CA MET A 1 -7.07 -18.21 17.40
C MET A 1 -6.58 -17.05 16.54
N PRO A 2 -7.31 -15.92 16.48
CA PRO A 2 -6.82 -14.71 15.83
C PRO A 2 -5.58 -14.18 16.56
N ARG A 3 -4.46 -14.05 15.84
CA ARG A 3 -3.20 -13.55 16.39
C ARG A 3 -3.24 -12.01 16.53
N PRO A 4 -2.67 -11.42 17.60
CA PRO A 4 -2.63 -9.96 17.77
C PRO A 4 -1.74 -9.28 16.72
N ARG A 5 -2.07 -8.05 16.28
CA ARG A 5 -1.36 -7.32 15.19
C ARG A 5 0.16 -7.21 15.37
N LYS A 6 0.64 -7.02 16.61
CA LYS A 6 2.07 -7.03 16.94
C LYS A 6 2.81 -8.32 16.55
N SER A 7 2.06 -9.41 16.30
CA SER A 7 2.61 -10.69 15.85
C SER A 7 2.41 -10.96 14.35
N LEU A 8 1.68 -10.09 13.64
CA LEU A 8 1.49 -10.15 12.18
C LEU A 8 2.38 -9.16 11.44
N ILE A 9 2.63 -7.98 12.04
CA ILE A 9 3.56 -6.98 11.53
C ILE A 9 4.81 -6.99 12.41
N CYS A 10 5.92 -7.45 11.85
CA CYS A 10 7.23 -7.51 12.47
C CYS A 10 8.26 -6.85 11.55
N LEU A 11 8.66 -5.62 11.87
CA LEU A 11 9.63 -4.85 11.09
C LEU A 11 11.05 -5.45 11.14
N GLN A 12 11.33 -6.37 12.06
CA GLN A 12 12.59 -7.13 12.08
C GLN A 12 12.66 -8.15 10.94
N ASN A 13 11.50 -8.66 10.49
CA ASN A 13 11.44 -9.65 9.41
C ASN A 13 11.41 -8.99 8.04
N THR A 14 10.61 -7.93 7.89
CA THR A 14 10.51 -7.15 6.66
C THR A 14 9.83 -5.80 6.93
N PRO A 15 10.23 -4.72 6.24
CA PRO A 15 9.50 -3.45 6.24
C PRO A 15 8.33 -3.42 5.24
N TYR A 16 8.14 -4.45 4.41
CA TYR A 16 7.18 -4.47 3.32
C TYR A 16 5.93 -5.30 3.63
N TYR A 17 4.74 -4.73 3.38
CA TYR A 17 3.46 -5.38 3.66
C TYR A 17 2.43 -5.13 2.57
N HIS A 18 1.71 -6.18 2.19
CA HIS A 18 0.48 -6.09 1.42
C HIS A 18 -0.72 -5.99 2.37
N CYS A 19 -1.50 -4.92 2.24
CA CYS A 19 -2.67 -4.64 3.06
C CYS A 19 -3.94 -4.61 2.21
N VAL A 20 -5.01 -5.24 2.70
CA VAL A 20 -6.30 -5.31 2.00
C VAL A 20 -7.44 -4.95 2.93
N SER A 21 -8.29 -4.00 2.53
CA SER A 21 -9.52 -3.64 3.23
C SER A 21 -10.72 -3.81 2.31
N ARG A 22 -11.72 -4.60 2.73
CA ARG A 22 -12.92 -4.91 1.94
C ARG A 22 -14.16 -4.35 2.61
N CYS A 23 -15.12 -3.85 1.83
CA CYS A 23 -16.40 -3.35 2.32
C CYS A 23 -17.36 -4.49 2.71
N VAL A 24 -18.26 -4.24 3.65
CA VAL A 24 -19.35 -5.16 4.03
C VAL A 24 -20.68 -4.78 3.38
N ARG A 25 -21.72 -5.59 3.62
CA ARG A 25 -23.14 -5.26 3.34
C ARG A 25 -23.49 -5.07 1.87
N ARG A 26 -22.68 -5.59 0.94
CA ARG A 26 -22.76 -5.22 -0.49
C ARG A 26 -22.63 -3.70 -0.69
N ALA A 27 -22.04 -2.98 0.25
CA ALA A 27 -21.70 -1.58 0.07
C ALA A 27 -20.65 -1.49 -1.04
N PHE A 28 -20.89 -0.60 -1.98
CA PHE A 28 -19.90 -0.23 -2.97
C PHE A 28 -18.92 0.74 -2.33
N LEU A 29 -17.64 0.37 -2.33
CA LEU A 29 -16.59 1.34 -2.11
C LEU A 29 -16.65 2.40 -3.20
N CYS A 30 -16.83 1.94 -4.44
CA CYS A 30 -16.96 2.74 -5.65
C CYS A 30 -17.58 1.88 -6.78
N GLY A 31 -17.84 2.50 -7.93
CA GLY A 31 -18.49 1.86 -9.07
C GLY A 31 -20.02 1.93 -9.01
N ASP A 32 -20.67 1.27 -9.96
CA ASP A 32 -22.11 1.36 -10.15
C ASP A 32 -22.87 0.29 -9.35
N ASP A 33 -23.80 0.75 -8.52
CA ASP A 33 -24.77 -0.14 -7.87
C ASP A 33 -25.87 -0.49 -8.86
N HIS A 34 -25.80 -1.71 -9.40
CA HIS A 34 -26.72 -2.20 -10.41
C HIS A 34 -28.17 -2.36 -9.90
N TYR A 35 -28.38 -2.37 -8.58
CA TYR A 35 -29.72 -2.46 -7.99
C TYR A 35 -30.41 -1.09 -7.89
N THR A 36 -29.66 -0.05 -7.55
CA THR A 36 -30.20 1.31 -7.37
C THR A 36 -29.96 2.23 -8.56
N GLY A 37 -29.04 1.86 -9.47
CA GLY A 37 -28.57 2.70 -10.56
C GLY A 37 -27.67 3.86 -10.12
N LYS A 38 -27.32 3.94 -8.83
CA LYS A 38 -26.47 5.00 -8.29
C LYS A 38 -25.00 4.66 -8.53
N SER A 39 -24.26 5.63 -9.07
CA SER A 39 -22.81 5.53 -9.21
C SER A 39 -22.11 6.05 -7.96
N TYR A 40 -21.09 5.33 -7.50
CA TYR A 40 -20.21 5.71 -6.39
C TYR A 40 -18.76 5.89 -6.85
N GLU A 41 -18.52 6.00 -8.15
CA GLU A 41 -17.19 6.04 -8.73
C GLU A 41 -16.33 7.21 -8.19
N HIS A 42 -16.97 8.34 -7.86
CA HIS A 42 -16.31 9.50 -7.25
C HIS A 42 -15.59 9.19 -5.94
N ARG A 43 -16.02 8.14 -5.20
CA ARG A 43 -15.39 7.72 -3.95
C ARG A 43 -13.96 7.19 -4.14
N ARG A 44 -13.57 6.79 -5.36
CA ARG A 44 -12.17 6.39 -5.64
C ARG A 44 -11.20 7.54 -5.41
N GLN A 45 -11.59 8.75 -5.82
CA GLN A 45 -10.77 9.93 -5.58
C GLN A 45 -10.60 10.20 -4.09
N TRP A 46 -11.65 10.00 -3.28
CA TRP A 46 -11.54 10.14 -1.82
C TRP A 46 -10.49 9.19 -1.23
N VAL A 47 -10.42 7.95 -1.74
CA VAL A 47 -9.42 6.96 -1.31
C VAL A 47 -8.02 7.43 -1.69
N GLU A 48 -7.82 7.84 -2.94
CA GLU A 48 -6.52 8.27 -3.45
C GLU A 48 -6.01 9.55 -2.76
N ASP A 49 -6.84 10.58 -2.65
CA ASP A 49 -6.50 11.83 -1.96
C ASP A 49 -6.12 11.57 -0.51
N ARG A 50 -6.88 10.70 0.17
CA ARG A 50 -6.59 10.32 1.55
C ARG A 50 -5.30 9.52 1.64
N LEU A 51 -5.05 8.60 0.71
CA LEU A 51 -3.82 7.81 0.64
C LEU A 51 -2.59 8.72 0.47
N ILE A 52 -2.66 9.68 -0.43
CA ILE A 52 -1.60 10.69 -0.67
C ILE A 52 -1.35 11.52 0.59
N ALA A 53 -2.41 12.02 1.22
CA ALA A 53 -2.29 12.80 2.47
C ALA A 53 -1.61 11.99 3.59
N LEU A 54 -1.93 10.70 3.70
CA LEU A 54 -1.30 9.81 4.69
C LEU A 54 0.16 9.49 4.33
N ALA A 55 0.48 9.22 3.06
CA ALA A 55 1.84 8.96 2.60
C ALA A 55 2.77 10.16 2.87
N ASN A 56 2.26 11.39 2.71
CA ASN A 56 3.03 12.60 3.01
C ASN A 56 3.28 12.84 4.51
N ALA A 57 2.38 12.36 5.37
CA ALA A 57 2.47 12.56 6.81
C ALA A 57 3.25 11.45 7.52
N PHE A 58 3.01 10.19 7.15
CA PHE A 58 3.62 9.01 7.77
C PHE A 58 5.03 8.74 7.23
N SER A 59 5.80 7.95 7.97
CA SER A 59 7.04 7.33 7.50
C SER A 59 6.72 5.96 6.89
N ILE A 60 5.72 5.97 6.02
CA ILE A 60 5.19 4.79 5.34
C ILE A 60 4.97 5.18 3.89
N ASP A 61 5.77 4.58 3.01
CA ASP A 61 5.67 4.82 1.58
C ASP A 61 4.64 3.88 0.96
N VAL A 62 3.98 4.36 -0.10
CA VAL A 62 3.12 3.53 -0.96
C VAL A 62 3.95 3.00 -2.12
N CYS A 63 4.20 1.69 -2.14
CA CYS A 63 4.93 1.03 -3.22
C CYS A 63 4.03 0.76 -4.43
N ALA A 64 2.83 0.25 -4.16
CA ALA A 64 1.79 0.01 -5.15
C ALA A 64 0.39 0.10 -4.50
N TYR A 65 -0.64 0.41 -5.28
CA TYR A 65 -2.04 0.36 -4.85
C TYR A 65 -2.99 0.10 -6.02
N ALA A 66 -4.16 -0.43 -5.68
CA ALA A 66 -5.33 -0.45 -6.54
C ALA A 66 -6.59 -0.24 -5.71
N VAL A 67 -7.41 0.71 -6.13
CA VAL A 67 -8.77 0.87 -5.60
C VAL A 67 -9.67 -0.05 -6.44
N MET A 68 -10.48 -0.88 -5.79
CA MET A 68 -11.44 -1.79 -6.43
C MET A 68 -12.86 -1.42 -5.99
N SER A 69 -13.88 -1.89 -6.70
CA SER A 69 -15.29 -1.52 -6.43
C SER A 69 -15.76 -1.81 -4.99
N ASN A 70 -15.17 -2.80 -4.32
CA ASN A 70 -15.53 -3.18 -2.96
C ASN A 70 -14.33 -3.40 -2.02
N HIS A 71 -13.10 -3.11 -2.44
CA HIS A 71 -11.92 -3.25 -1.60
C HIS A 71 -10.75 -2.38 -2.08
N THR A 72 -9.73 -2.25 -1.24
CA THR A 72 -8.45 -1.62 -1.59
C THR A 72 -7.31 -2.60 -1.41
N HIS A 73 -6.33 -2.54 -2.31
CA HIS A 73 -5.05 -3.21 -2.19
C HIS A 73 -3.95 -2.16 -2.05
N LEU A 74 -3.09 -2.31 -1.02
CA LEU A 74 -1.93 -1.44 -0.80
C LEU A 74 -0.69 -2.29 -0.56
N VAL A 75 0.41 -1.97 -1.23
CA VAL A 75 1.76 -2.44 -0.89
C VAL A 75 2.48 -1.28 -0.21
N LEU A 76 2.80 -1.46 1.06
CA LEU A 76 3.39 -0.42 1.92
C LEU A 76 4.82 -0.77 2.32
N HIS A 77 5.66 0.25 2.47
CA HIS A 77 7.01 0.16 3.04
C HIS A 77 7.13 1.05 4.26
N VAL A 78 7.60 0.52 5.39
CA VAL A 78 7.79 1.28 6.63
C VAL A 78 9.24 1.71 6.79
N ASP A 79 9.53 3.01 6.77
CA ASP A 79 10.86 3.56 7.09
C ASP A 79 10.92 3.97 8.57
N ARG A 80 11.10 2.98 9.46
CA ARG A 80 11.23 3.26 10.90
C ARG A 80 12.38 4.22 11.21
N ASN A 81 13.47 4.16 10.45
CA ASN A 81 14.66 4.96 10.73
C ASN A 81 14.44 6.44 10.38
N GLU A 82 13.72 6.72 9.30
CA GLU A 82 13.27 8.07 8.99
C GLU A 82 12.41 8.64 10.13
N ALA A 83 11.40 7.90 10.60
CA ALA A 83 10.58 8.38 11.72
C ALA A 83 11.41 8.68 12.99
N LEU A 84 12.40 7.83 13.29
CA LEU A 84 13.31 8.01 14.43
C LEU A 84 14.26 9.20 14.28
N SER A 85 14.57 9.60 13.04
CA SER A 85 15.41 10.77 12.77
C SER A 85 14.69 12.11 12.95
N TRP A 86 13.35 12.11 13.00
CA TRP A 86 12.57 13.34 13.11
C TRP A 86 12.70 14.01 14.48
N THR A 87 12.86 15.33 14.45
CA THR A 87 12.75 16.18 15.63
C THR A 87 11.33 16.14 16.21
N THR A 88 11.18 16.58 17.46
CA THR A 88 9.86 16.76 18.09
C THR A 88 8.95 17.64 17.24
N GLU A 89 9.48 18.73 16.69
CA GLU A 89 8.74 19.66 15.85
C GLU A 89 8.25 19.01 14.55
N GLU A 90 9.10 18.23 13.88
CA GLU A 90 8.73 17.53 12.66
C GLU A 90 7.64 16.48 12.90
N VAL A 91 7.72 15.75 14.02
CA VAL A 91 6.66 14.80 14.42
C VAL A 91 5.34 15.52 14.66
N LEU A 92 5.36 16.65 15.37
CA LEU A 92 4.14 17.42 15.65
C LEU A 92 3.57 18.01 14.36
N ARG A 93 4.39 18.57 13.48
CA ARG A 93 3.98 19.10 12.17
C ARG A 93 3.27 18.03 11.33
N ARG A 94 3.85 16.82 11.23
CA ARG A 94 3.25 15.68 10.52
C ARG A 94 1.97 15.18 11.17
N TRP A 95 1.93 15.13 12.50
CA TRP A 95 0.72 14.72 13.21
C TRP A 95 -0.41 15.75 13.04
N HIS A 96 -0.07 17.05 13.08
CA HIS A 96 -0.99 18.17 12.98
C HIS A 96 -1.58 18.35 11.57
N SER A 97 -0.91 17.86 10.52
CA SER A 97 -1.49 17.85 9.17
C SER A 97 -2.69 16.89 9.04
N LEU A 98 -2.83 15.93 9.97
CA LEU A 98 -3.92 14.94 9.97
C LEU A 98 -4.88 15.09 11.15
N HIS A 99 -4.45 15.72 12.23
CA HIS A 99 -5.21 15.88 13.47
C HIS A 99 -5.05 17.29 14.01
N LYS A 100 -6.03 17.81 14.75
CA LYS A 100 -5.89 19.15 15.36
C LYS A 100 -4.73 19.27 16.36
N GLY A 101 -4.27 18.17 16.96
CA GLY A 101 -3.31 18.22 18.08
C GLY A 101 -3.97 18.63 19.39
N THR A 102 -3.18 18.64 20.48
CA THR A 102 -3.60 19.17 21.79
C THR A 102 -3.20 20.64 21.93
N VAL A 103 -3.83 21.36 22.86
CA VAL A 103 -3.49 22.76 23.17
C VAL A 103 -1.99 22.92 23.40
N LEU A 104 -1.37 22.10 24.27
CA LEU A 104 0.07 22.18 24.54
C LEU A 104 0.92 21.96 23.28
N THR A 105 0.57 21.00 22.43
CA THR A 105 1.33 20.77 21.19
C THR A 105 1.15 21.91 20.19
N GLN A 106 -0.02 22.55 20.14
CA GLN A 106 -0.25 23.73 19.30
C GLN A 106 0.55 24.94 19.81
N GLN A 107 0.56 25.18 21.12
CA GLN A 107 1.37 26.22 21.76
C GLN A 107 2.86 26.02 21.47
N TYR A 108 3.34 24.77 21.54
CA TYR A 108 4.74 24.43 21.22
C TYR A 108 5.12 24.74 19.76
N MET A 109 4.18 24.58 18.82
CA MET A 109 4.42 24.88 17.40
C MET A 109 4.42 26.39 17.09
N GLN A 110 4.04 27.25 18.05
CA GLN A 110 4.06 28.70 17.89
C GLN A 110 5.24 29.31 18.68
N PRO A 111 6.23 29.93 18.00
CA PRO A 111 7.46 30.40 18.67
C PRO A 111 7.22 31.32 19.87
N THR A 112 6.26 32.24 19.77
CA THR A 112 5.91 33.18 20.85
C THR A 112 5.33 32.50 22.08
N GLN A 113 4.51 31.46 21.89
CA GLN A 113 3.89 30.71 22.99
C GLN A 113 4.86 29.66 23.54
N ARG A 114 5.70 29.06 22.69
CA ARG A 114 6.73 28.09 23.06
C ARG A 114 7.70 28.64 24.10
N ALA A 115 8.07 29.92 24.00
CA ALA A 115 8.96 30.59 24.94
C ALA A 115 8.37 30.71 26.36
N SER A 116 7.03 30.67 26.49
CA SER A 116 6.33 30.76 27.77
C SER A 116 6.05 29.41 28.43
N LEU A 117 6.39 28.30 27.78
CA LEU A 117 6.13 26.95 28.29
C LEU A 117 7.09 26.59 29.41
N THR A 118 6.55 26.02 30.49
CA THR A 118 7.34 25.48 31.60
C THR A 118 8.06 24.19 31.20
N GLU A 119 9.11 23.84 31.94
CA GLU A 119 9.86 22.60 31.71
C GLU A 119 8.97 21.34 31.79
N ALA A 120 8.01 21.32 32.73
CA ALA A 120 7.05 20.22 32.87
C ALA A 120 6.11 20.10 31.65
N GLN A 121 5.69 21.24 31.08
CA GLN A 121 4.89 21.26 29.85
C GLN A 121 5.72 20.74 28.66
N ILE A 122 6.97 21.20 28.51
CA ILE A 122 7.89 20.75 27.47
C ILE A 122 8.12 19.24 27.56
N THR A 123 8.35 18.71 28.77
CA THR A 123 8.50 17.26 29.00
C THR A 123 7.26 16.48 28.57
N THR A 124 6.07 16.99 28.88
CA THR A 124 4.79 16.39 28.46
C THR A 124 4.64 16.39 26.95
N ILE A 125 5.05 17.48 26.28
CA ILE A 125 5.01 17.61 24.82
C ILE A 125 5.97 16.61 24.16
N ILE A 126 7.20 16.47 24.65
CA ILE A 126 8.18 15.50 24.13
C ILE A 126 7.65 14.07 24.28
N SER A 127 7.09 13.73 25.44
CA SER A 127 6.45 12.43 25.67
C SER A 127 5.30 12.17 24.69
N THR A 128 4.44 13.19 24.50
CA THR A 128 3.33 13.13 23.54
C THR A 128 3.83 12.92 22.11
N ALA A 129 4.86 13.67 21.69
CA ALA A 129 5.47 13.53 20.38
C ALA A 129 6.11 12.14 20.20
N ASN A 130 6.72 11.55 21.22
CA ASN A 130 7.25 10.18 21.14
C ASN A 130 6.14 9.15 20.85
N VAL A 131 4.95 9.32 21.44
CA VAL A 131 3.78 8.49 21.10
C VAL A 131 3.34 8.72 19.66
N TYR A 132 3.27 9.98 19.19
CA TYR A 132 2.89 10.28 17.80
C TYR A 132 3.89 9.71 16.80
N ARG A 133 5.20 9.79 17.09
CA ARG A 133 6.26 9.20 16.26
C ARG A 133 6.03 7.71 16.08
N GLN A 134 5.76 6.96 17.17
CA GLN A 134 5.46 5.53 17.08
C GLN A 134 4.26 5.23 16.19
N ARG A 135 3.23 6.08 16.21
CA ARG A 135 2.04 5.93 15.37
C ARG A 135 2.31 6.25 13.91
N LEU A 136 3.18 7.23 13.63
CA LEU A 136 3.50 7.68 12.27
C LEU A 136 4.33 6.69 11.45
N TYR A 137 4.83 5.60 12.03
CA TYR A 137 5.40 4.46 11.29
C TYR A 137 4.63 3.15 11.55
N ASP A 138 3.42 3.21 12.13
CA ASP A 138 2.57 2.05 12.40
C ASP A 138 1.51 1.86 11.30
N ILE A 139 1.58 0.74 10.57
CA ILE A 139 0.64 0.39 9.49
C ILE A 139 -0.81 0.34 10.02
N SER A 140 -1.04 -0.09 11.25
CA SER A 140 -2.39 -0.16 11.80
C SER A 140 -2.98 1.23 12.01
N TRP A 141 -2.16 2.20 12.41
CA TRP A 141 -2.55 3.61 12.45
C TRP A 141 -2.80 4.19 11.07
N PHE A 142 -1.93 3.89 10.10
CA PHE A 142 -2.11 4.29 8.70
C PHE A 142 -3.45 3.78 8.14
N MET A 143 -3.67 2.47 8.20
CA MET A 143 -4.90 1.82 7.72
C MET A 143 -6.14 2.30 8.47
N ARG A 144 -6.03 2.59 9.77
CA ARG A 144 -7.14 3.15 10.54
C ARG A 144 -7.55 4.52 10.02
N LEU A 145 -6.59 5.42 9.80
CA LEU A 145 -6.87 6.78 9.33
C LEU A 145 -7.34 6.85 7.87
N LEU A 146 -6.97 5.85 7.05
CA LEU A 146 -7.53 5.66 5.72
C LEU A 146 -8.98 5.17 5.81
N ASN A 147 -9.18 4.03 6.46
CA ASN A 147 -10.47 3.36 6.48
C ASN A 147 -11.54 4.17 7.23
N GLU A 148 -11.19 4.81 8.36
CA GLU A 148 -12.14 5.62 9.13
C GLU A 148 -12.64 6.81 8.33
N PHE A 149 -11.76 7.50 7.60
CA PHE A 149 -12.13 8.65 6.78
C PHE A 149 -13.16 8.24 5.72
N ILE A 150 -12.85 7.20 4.94
CA ILE A 150 -13.74 6.70 3.89
C ILE A 150 -15.06 6.19 4.45
N ALA A 151 -15.02 5.45 5.57
CA ALA A 151 -16.24 4.96 6.21
C ALA A 151 -17.15 6.10 6.70
N ARG A 152 -16.57 7.19 7.21
CA ARG A 152 -17.33 8.35 7.67
C ARG A 152 -17.97 9.10 6.52
N GLU A 153 -17.23 9.37 5.45
CA GLU A 153 -17.76 10.06 4.27
C GLU A 153 -18.83 9.22 3.57
N ALA A 154 -18.58 7.92 3.37
CA ALA A 154 -19.55 7.02 2.74
C ALA A 154 -20.81 6.86 3.58
N ASN A 155 -20.70 6.60 4.89
CA ASN A 155 -21.89 6.46 5.75
C ASN A 155 -22.71 7.76 5.83
N LYS A 156 -22.04 8.91 5.78
CA LYS A 156 -22.71 10.22 5.74
C LYS A 156 -23.45 10.42 4.41
N GLU A 157 -22.83 10.10 3.28
CA GLU A 157 -23.47 10.17 1.95
C GLU A 157 -24.62 9.17 1.80
N ASP A 158 -24.51 8.01 2.44
CA ASP A 158 -25.52 6.95 2.44
C ASP A 158 -26.59 7.15 3.52
N GLU A 159 -26.52 8.25 4.29
CA GLU A 159 -27.43 8.58 5.40
C GLU A 159 -27.65 7.42 6.38
N CYS A 160 -26.58 6.64 6.63
CA CYS A 160 -26.68 5.42 7.42
C CYS A 160 -25.65 5.36 8.56
N THR A 161 -25.87 4.43 9.49
CA THR A 161 -24.94 4.15 10.57
C THR A 161 -24.48 2.69 10.50
N GLY A 162 -23.36 2.39 11.16
CA GLY A 162 -22.81 1.04 11.28
C GLY A 162 -21.49 0.82 10.54
N ARG A 163 -21.12 -0.45 10.36
CA ARG A 163 -19.84 -0.83 9.76
C ARG A 163 -19.87 -0.69 8.24
N PHE A 164 -18.85 -0.03 7.71
CA PHE A 164 -18.56 0.08 6.28
C PHE A 164 -17.55 -0.98 5.80
N TRP A 165 -16.50 -1.22 6.60
CA TRP A 165 -15.45 -2.20 6.31
C TRP A 165 -15.66 -3.55 7.01
N GLU A 166 -15.16 -4.61 6.39
CA GLU A 166 -15.01 -5.94 6.98
C GLU A 166 -14.03 -5.87 8.15
N GLY A 167 -14.50 -6.34 9.32
CA GLY A 167 -13.72 -6.56 10.53
C GLY A 167 -12.40 -5.80 10.63
N ARG A 168 -11.29 -6.51 10.39
CA ARG A 168 -9.94 -5.93 10.36
C ARG A 168 -9.39 -6.08 8.95
N PHE A 169 -8.59 -5.10 8.49
CA PHE A 169 -7.80 -5.25 7.27
C PHE A 169 -6.89 -6.48 7.35
N LYS A 170 -6.67 -7.13 6.21
CA LYS A 170 -5.70 -8.23 6.06
C LYS A 170 -4.31 -7.65 5.83
N SER A 171 -3.27 -8.29 6.36
CA SER A 171 -1.87 -7.90 6.17
C SER A 171 -1.01 -9.12 5.87
N GLN A 172 -0.20 -9.06 4.81
CA GLN A 172 0.75 -10.10 4.44
C GLN A 172 2.16 -9.52 4.39
N ALA A 173 3.10 -10.13 5.13
CA ALA A 173 4.51 -9.73 5.12
C ALA A 173 5.17 -10.16 3.80
N LEU A 174 5.88 -9.24 3.13
CA LEU A 174 6.62 -9.53 1.89
C LEU A 174 8.09 -9.76 2.25
N LEU A 175 8.51 -11.02 2.28
CA LEU A 175 9.76 -11.43 2.94
C LEU A 175 11.03 -11.22 2.10
N ASP A 176 10.88 -11.04 0.79
CA ASP A 176 11.99 -10.91 -0.16
C ASP A 176 11.59 -10.05 -1.38
N GLU A 177 12.58 -9.66 -2.19
CA GLU A 177 12.34 -8.84 -3.39
C GLU A 177 11.42 -9.54 -4.41
N ALA A 178 11.45 -10.88 -4.45
CA ALA A 178 10.57 -11.67 -5.30
C ALA A 178 9.10 -11.51 -4.88
N ALA A 179 8.81 -11.63 -3.58
CA ALA A 179 7.50 -11.39 -3.01
C ALA A 179 7.04 -9.94 -3.23
N LEU A 180 7.95 -8.98 -3.11
CA LEU A 180 7.66 -7.58 -3.36
C LEU A 180 7.26 -7.33 -4.82
N ALA A 181 8.08 -7.77 -5.78
CA ALA A 181 7.80 -7.62 -7.21
C ALA A 181 6.49 -8.31 -7.62
N ALA A 182 6.29 -9.56 -7.18
CA ALA A 182 5.06 -10.30 -7.46
C ALA A 182 3.83 -9.61 -6.87
N CYS A 183 3.93 -9.09 -5.65
CA CYS A 183 2.82 -8.42 -5.00
C CYS A 183 2.49 -7.07 -5.61
N MET A 184 3.49 -6.27 -5.96
CA MET A 184 3.23 -5.02 -6.68
C MET A 184 2.57 -5.28 -8.03
N ALA A 185 3.08 -6.22 -8.83
CA ALA A 185 2.46 -6.59 -10.12
C ALA A 185 1.03 -7.15 -9.94
N TYR A 186 0.79 -7.96 -8.92
CA TYR A 186 -0.55 -8.44 -8.56
C TYR A 186 -1.54 -7.30 -8.29
N VAL A 187 -1.11 -6.32 -7.49
CA VAL A 187 -1.93 -5.17 -7.11
C VAL A 187 -2.19 -4.29 -8.33
N ASP A 188 -1.16 -3.95 -9.09
CA ASP A 188 -1.27 -3.12 -10.29
C ASP A 188 -2.16 -3.74 -11.37
N LEU A 189 -2.19 -5.07 -11.47
CA LEU A 189 -2.99 -5.81 -12.45
C LEU A 189 -4.35 -6.27 -11.92
N ASN A 190 -4.74 -5.87 -10.71
CA ASN A 190 -6.01 -6.31 -10.11
C ASN A 190 -7.23 -5.86 -10.93
N PRO A 191 -7.31 -4.62 -11.46
CA PRO A 191 -8.39 -4.21 -12.35
C PRO A 191 -8.50 -5.06 -13.61
N LEU A 192 -7.38 -5.43 -14.25
CA LEU A 192 -7.40 -6.30 -15.44
C LEU A 192 -7.95 -7.68 -15.12
N ARG A 193 -7.51 -8.25 -14.00
CA ARG A 193 -7.97 -9.56 -13.55
C ARG A 193 -9.46 -9.58 -13.22
N ALA A 194 -9.98 -8.47 -12.73
CA ALA A 194 -11.40 -8.29 -12.46
C ALA A 194 -12.20 -7.90 -13.73
N SER A 195 -11.56 -7.81 -14.90
CA SER A 195 -12.15 -7.33 -16.15
C SER A 195 -12.76 -5.92 -16.03
N ILE A 196 -12.20 -5.08 -15.16
CA ILE A 196 -12.56 -3.67 -14.99
C ILE A 196 -11.82 -2.80 -16.02
N SER A 197 -10.61 -3.20 -16.38
CA SER A 197 -9.74 -2.50 -17.34
C SER A 197 -9.13 -3.51 -18.31
N GLU A 198 -8.87 -3.10 -19.55
CA GLU A 198 -8.28 -4.00 -20.57
C GLU A 198 -6.75 -3.97 -20.55
N THR A 199 -6.17 -2.84 -20.12
CA THR A 199 -4.72 -2.58 -20.15
C THR A 199 -4.26 -1.84 -18.89
N PRO A 200 -2.97 -1.94 -18.52
CA PRO A 200 -2.42 -1.16 -17.40
C PRO A 200 -2.62 0.36 -17.56
N GLU A 201 -2.55 0.87 -18.79
CA GLU A 201 -2.73 2.29 -19.15
C GLU A 201 -4.15 2.80 -18.88
N THR A 202 -5.14 1.91 -18.91
CA THR A 202 -6.56 2.20 -18.67
C THR A 202 -7.01 1.87 -17.24
N SER A 203 -6.08 1.44 -16.38
CA SER A 203 -6.37 1.04 -15.01
C SER A 203 -6.38 2.24 -14.07
N GLU A 204 -7.44 3.05 -14.14
CA GLU A 204 -7.61 4.24 -13.30
C GLU A 204 -7.52 3.92 -11.80
N PHE A 205 -7.04 4.88 -11.01
CA PHE A 205 -6.84 4.74 -9.54
C PHE A 205 -5.94 3.56 -9.13
N THR A 206 -4.86 3.36 -9.89
CA THR A 206 -3.80 2.39 -9.58
C THR A 206 -2.42 3.05 -9.64
N SER A 207 -1.45 2.47 -8.93
CA SER A 207 -0.07 2.94 -9.02
C SER A 207 0.53 2.77 -10.41
N ILE A 208 0.20 1.71 -11.15
CA ILE A 208 0.76 1.49 -12.49
C ILE A 208 0.36 2.59 -13.46
N LYS A 209 -0.89 3.06 -13.41
CA LYS A 209 -1.38 4.17 -14.21
C LYS A 209 -0.52 5.42 -13.99
N HIS A 210 -0.36 5.84 -12.74
CA HIS A 210 0.47 7.00 -12.38
C HIS A 210 1.93 6.81 -12.81
N ARG A 211 2.49 5.61 -12.62
CA ARG A 211 3.87 5.30 -13.05
C ARG A 211 4.05 5.43 -14.56
N ILE A 212 3.11 4.90 -15.35
CA ILE A 212 3.13 5.00 -16.80
C ILE A 212 3.02 6.46 -17.25
N GLU A 213 2.09 7.22 -16.67
CA GLU A 213 1.90 8.63 -17.04
C GLU A 213 3.11 9.49 -16.74
N ALA A 214 3.72 9.33 -15.56
CA ALA A 214 4.95 10.03 -15.21
C ALA A 214 6.13 9.61 -16.11
N ALA A 215 6.23 8.31 -16.44
CA ALA A 215 7.29 7.77 -17.28
C ALA A 215 7.30 8.37 -18.70
N LYS A 216 6.14 8.76 -19.25
CA LYS A 216 6.05 9.47 -20.55
C LYS A 216 6.84 10.78 -20.57
N PHE A 217 7.06 11.38 -19.40
CA PHE A 217 7.83 12.62 -19.23
C PHE A 217 9.21 12.38 -18.60
N GLY A 218 9.65 11.12 -18.48
CA GLY A 218 10.91 10.77 -17.80
C GLY A 218 10.88 10.98 -16.28
N LEU A 219 9.69 11.01 -15.67
CA LEU A 219 9.49 11.26 -14.24
C LEU A 219 8.96 10.01 -13.52
N GLN A 220 8.90 10.08 -12.18
CA GLN A 220 8.16 9.13 -11.33
C GLN A 220 7.16 9.89 -10.45
N PRO A 221 6.00 9.29 -10.09
CA PRO A 221 5.01 9.93 -9.24
C PRO A 221 5.58 10.22 -7.85
N ALA A 222 5.50 11.48 -7.40
CA ALA A 222 6.14 11.92 -6.16
C ALA A 222 5.58 11.25 -4.89
N PHE A 223 4.32 10.82 -4.91
CA PHE A 223 3.65 10.20 -3.76
C PHE A 223 3.85 8.68 -3.68
N LEU A 224 4.46 8.07 -4.70
CA LEU A 224 4.80 6.65 -4.71
C LEU A 224 6.27 6.45 -4.39
N LYS A 225 6.61 5.34 -3.75
CA LYS A 225 8.01 4.98 -3.53
C LYS A 225 8.69 4.82 -4.91
N PRO A 226 9.80 5.55 -5.18
CA PRO A 226 10.43 5.53 -6.49
C PRO A 226 11.12 4.18 -6.76
N LEU A 227 11.09 3.74 -8.00
CA LEU A 227 11.81 2.57 -8.53
C LEU A 227 13.22 3.01 -8.94
N VAL A 228 14.24 2.68 -8.13
CA VAL A 228 15.61 3.20 -8.28
C VAL A 228 16.62 2.14 -8.77
N GLY A 229 16.24 0.87 -8.80
CA GLY A 229 17.13 -0.26 -9.12
C GLY A 229 18.07 -0.63 -7.97
N SER A 230 18.75 -1.77 -8.08
CA SER A 230 19.61 -2.32 -7.01
C SER A 230 20.99 -1.67 -6.89
N TYR A 231 21.44 -0.95 -7.92
CA TYR A 231 22.80 -0.40 -8.03
C TYR A 231 22.89 1.09 -7.70
N SER A 232 21.78 1.72 -7.34
CA SER A 232 21.73 3.13 -6.97
C SER A 232 22.19 3.32 -5.53
N HIS A 233 23.50 3.21 -5.31
CA HIS A 233 24.14 3.47 -4.03
C HIS A 233 23.70 4.84 -3.49
N GLY A 234 22.98 4.83 -2.36
CA GLY A 234 22.54 6.04 -1.66
C GLY A 234 21.15 6.57 -2.01
N LEU A 235 20.48 6.07 -3.06
CA LEU A 235 19.09 6.46 -3.34
C LEU A 235 18.11 5.62 -2.51
N LYS A 236 17.24 6.29 -1.75
CA LYS A 236 16.14 5.64 -1.04
C LYS A 236 15.02 5.29 -2.03
N GLY A 237 14.82 4.02 -2.34
CA GLY A 237 13.74 3.58 -3.22
C GLY A 237 13.54 2.08 -3.26
N LEU A 238 12.64 1.64 -4.14
CA LEU A 238 12.39 0.24 -4.44
C LEU A 238 13.53 -0.32 -5.30
N PRO A 239 13.94 -1.58 -5.06
CA PRO A 239 15.10 -2.18 -5.72
C PRO A 239 14.77 -2.68 -7.13
N PHE A 240 13.98 -1.95 -7.90
CA PHE A 240 13.63 -2.29 -9.29
C PHE A 240 13.85 -1.07 -10.16
N ASN A 241 14.38 -1.26 -11.37
CA ASN A 241 14.41 -0.20 -12.35
C ASN A 241 12.99 0.03 -12.89
N LEU A 242 12.62 1.29 -13.16
CA LEU A 242 11.30 1.63 -13.67
C LEU A 242 10.99 0.92 -15.00
N ALA A 243 11.92 0.92 -15.96
CA ALA A 243 11.71 0.31 -17.27
C ALA A 243 11.54 -1.21 -17.17
N ASP A 244 12.35 -1.87 -16.33
CA ASP A 244 12.22 -3.31 -16.10
C ASP A 244 10.89 -3.66 -15.43
N TYR A 245 10.43 -2.81 -14.49
CA TYR A 245 9.16 -3.01 -13.79
C TYR A 245 7.97 -2.83 -14.73
N LEU A 246 7.97 -1.78 -15.57
CA LEU A 246 6.91 -1.57 -16.57
C LEU A 246 6.85 -2.74 -17.58
N THR A 247 8.02 -3.22 -18.05
CA THR A 247 8.10 -4.41 -18.90
C THR A 247 7.50 -5.64 -18.21
N LEU A 248 7.85 -5.88 -16.94
CA LEU A 248 7.31 -6.99 -16.17
C LEU A 248 5.78 -6.95 -16.07
N VAL A 249 5.21 -5.77 -15.82
CA VAL A 249 3.77 -5.58 -15.68
C VAL A 249 3.06 -5.75 -17.04
N ASP A 250 3.58 -5.18 -18.12
CA ASP A 250 3.02 -5.35 -19.48
C ASP A 250 3.02 -6.82 -19.91
N GLU A 251 4.17 -7.50 -19.76
CA GLU A 251 4.28 -8.92 -20.08
C GLU A 251 3.27 -9.75 -19.28
N THR A 252 3.14 -9.48 -17.98
CA THR A 252 2.17 -10.17 -17.12
C THR A 252 0.72 -9.85 -17.50
N ALA A 253 0.42 -8.61 -17.89
CA ALA A 253 -0.90 -8.21 -18.37
C ALA A 253 -1.29 -9.00 -19.64
N ARG A 254 -0.39 -9.09 -20.62
CA ARG A 254 -0.62 -9.86 -21.86
C ARG A 254 -0.91 -11.34 -21.58
N GLN A 255 -0.26 -11.92 -20.58
CA GLN A 255 -0.53 -13.31 -20.16
C GLN A 255 -1.95 -13.47 -19.62
N ILE A 256 -2.39 -12.54 -18.77
CA ILE A 256 -3.73 -12.55 -18.18
C ILE A 256 -4.78 -12.45 -19.29
N SER A 257 -4.63 -11.49 -20.21
CA SER A 257 -5.57 -11.28 -21.33
C SER A 257 -5.61 -12.45 -22.31
N ALA A 258 -4.50 -13.17 -22.50
CA ALA A 258 -4.47 -14.33 -23.39
C ALA A 258 -5.18 -15.58 -22.82
N GLY A 259 -5.59 -15.59 -21.54
CA GLY A 259 -6.26 -16.73 -20.89
C GLY A 259 -5.40 -18.01 -20.81
N LYS A 260 -4.11 -17.94 -21.14
CA LYS A 260 -3.23 -19.11 -21.27
C LYS A 260 -2.48 -19.37 -19.97
N SER A 261 -2.91 -20.40 -19.23
CA SER A 261 -2.09 -21.10 -18.25
C SER A 261 -0.94 -21.80 -18.98
N GLY A 262 0.14 -21.06 -19.26
CA GLY A 262 1.30 -21.59 -19.99
C GLY A 262 1.99 -20.63 -20.96
N TYR A 263 1.60 -19.35 -21.02
CA TYR A 263 2.40 -18.37 -21.76
C TYR A 263 3.77 -18.24 -21.08
N VAL A 264 4.80 -18.73 -21.75
CA VAL A 264 6.19 -18.61 -21.31
C VAL A 264 6.63 -17.19 -21.66
N LEU A 265 7.15 -16.45 -20.68
CA LEU A 265 7.83 -15.19 -20.95
C LEU A 265 9.01 -15.49 -21.87
N HIS A 266 8.87 -15.20 -23.17
CA HIS A 266 9.90 -15.48 -24.16
C HIS A 266 11.18 -14.67 -23.90
N ASN A 267 11.02 -13.49 -23.29
CA ASN A 267 12.09 -12.75 -22.64
C ASN A 267 11.78 -12.68 -21.15
N ILE A 268 12.61 -13.31 -20.33
CA ILE A 268 12.45 -13.22 -18.88
C ILE A 268 12.89 -11.80 -18.48
N SER A 269 11.94 -10.96 -18.07
CA SER A 269 12.23 -9.63 -17.50
C SER A 269 13.44 -9.69 -16.55
N PRO A 270 14.39 -8.73 -16.62
CA PRO A 270 15.57 -8.71 -15.75
C PRO A 270 15.25 -8.83 -14.26
N ILE A 271 14.09 -8.32 -13.83
CA ILE A 271 13.59 -8.47 -12.47
C ILE A 271 13.43 -9.95 -12.11
N LEU A 272 12.80 -10.75 -12.97
CA LEU A 272 12.52 -12.16 -12.70
C LEU A 272 13.80 -13.00 -12.62
N GLN A 273 14.81 -12.69 -13.43
CA GLN A 273 16.11 -13.35 -13.35
C GLN A 273 16.78 -13.05 -12.00
N ARG A 274 16.87 -11.77 -11.64
CA ARG A 274 17.54 -11.33 -10.42
C ARG A 274 16.86 -11.82 -9.14
N THR A 275 15.53 -11.79 -9.10
CA THR A 275 14.78 -12.23 -7.91
C THR A 275 14.66 -13.75 -7.79
N GLY A 276 15.22 -14.53 -8.74
CA GLY A 276 15.09 -15.99 -8.78
C GLY A 276 13.68 -16.47 -9.14
N LEU A 277 12.82 -15.59 -9.66
CA LEU A 277 11.45 -15.92 -10.07
C LEU A 277 11.39 -16.64 -11.42
N SER A 278 12.46 -16.59 -12.21
CA SER A 278 12.60 -17.39 -13.43
C SER A 278 12.51 -18.91 -13.18
N GLN A 279 12.82 -19.35 -11.96
CA GLN A 279 12.80 -20.75 -11.55
C GLN A 279 11.46 -21.17 -10.90
N THR A 280 10.50 -20.25 -10.78
CA THR A 280 9.17 -20.52 -10.23
C THR A 280 8.08 -20.24 -11.26
N ASN A 281 6.87 -20.75 -11.03
CA ASN A 281 5.73 -20.37 -11.86
C ASN A 281 5.27 -18.96 -11.47
N TRP A 282 5.88 -17.95 -12.09
CA TRP A 282 5.56 -16.52 -11.90
C TRP A 282 4.05 -16.26 -11.94
N ASN A 283 3.37 -16.81 -12.95
CA ASN A 283 1.93 -16.64 -13.12
C ASN A 283 1.18 -17.22 -11.91
N SER A 284 1.52 -18.42 -11.44
CA SER A 284 0.91 -18.97 -10.22
C SER A 284 1.20 -18.12 -8.97
N MET A 285 2.37 -17.48 -8.89
CA MET A 285 2.72 -16.63 -7.76
C MET A 285 1.92 -15.33 -7.76
N VAL A 286 1.85 -14.62 -8.89
CA VAL A 286 1.08 -13.37 -9.04
C VAL A 286 -0.42 -13.65 -8.97
N VAL A 287 -0.91 -14.67 -9.67
CA VAL A 287 -2.33 -14.99 -9.69
C VAL A 287 -2.83 -15.48 -8.34
N GLY A 288 -2.00 -16.25 -7.63
CA GLY A 288 -2.36 -16.90 -6.38
C GLY A 288 -2.08 -16.12 -5.11
N ILE A 289 -1.71 -14.84 -5.14
CA ILE A 289 -1.27 -14.11 -3.93
C ILE A 289 -2.23 -14.26 -2.72
N GLU A 290 -3.52 -14.02 -2.92
CA GLU A 290 -4.49 -14.13 -1.82
C GLU A 290 -4.93 -15.56 -1.51
N ALA A 291 -4.86 -16.46 -2.49
CA ALA A 291 -5.31 -17.84 -2.35
C ALA A 291 -4.24 -18.77 -1.75
N ILE A 292 -2.98 -18.56 -2.15
CA ILE A 292 -1.83 -19.40 -1.80
C ILE A 292 -1.21 -18.95 -0.48
N PHE A 293 -1.19 -17.64 -0.20
CA PHE A 293 -0.47 -17.08 0.95
C PHE A 293 -1.45 -16.56 1.99
N SER A 294 -1.23 -16.94 3.26
CA SER A 294 -2.09 -16.49 4.37
C SER A 294 -1.58 -15.18 4.96
N ASN A 295 -0.43 -15.21 5.64
CA ASN A 295 0.12 -14.07 6.39
C ASN A 295 1.50 -13.59 5.90
N SER A 296 2.15 -14.35 5.02
CA SER A 296 3.50 -14.03 4.53
C SER A 296 3.72 -14.59 3.13
N ILE A 297 4.37 -13.81 2.28
CA ILE A 297 4.71 -14.14 0.90
C ILE A 297 6.24 -14.13 0.80
N GLY A 298 6.80 -15.16 0.17
CA GLY A 298 8.24 -15.32 -0.01
C GLY A 298 8.51 -16.41 -1.04
N LEU A 299 9.63 -16.30 -1.75
CA LEU A 299 10.01 -17.23 -2.81
C LEU A 299 10.06 -18.69 -2.30
N SER A 300 10.67 -18.90 -1.13
CA SER A 300 10.76 -20.23 -0.50
C SER A 300 9.39 -20.80 -0.11
N ILE A 301 8.44 -19.94 0.27
CA ILE A 301 7.06 -20.36 0.57
C ILE A 301 6.35 -20.74 -0.73
N ALA A 302 6.52 -19.93 -1.78
CA ALA A 302 5.94 -20.16 -3.10
C ALA A 302 6.43 -21.48 -3.67
N GLN A 303 7.74 -21.74 -3.66
CA GLN A 303 8.34 -22.99 -4.13
C GLN A 303 7.75 -24.21 -3.41
N ARG A 304 7.64 -24.18 -2.07
CA ARG A 304 7.04 -25.28 -1.30
C ARG A 304 5.57 -25.51 -1.65
N LYS A 305 4.76 -24.44 -1.70
CA LYS A 305 3.31 -24.56 -1.94
C LYS A 305 2.96 -24.93 -3.38
N LEU A 306 3.70 -24.39 -4.35
CA LEU A 306 3.48 -24.64 -5.78
C LEU A 306 4.03 -26.00 -6.24
N ALA A 307 5.05 -26.54 -5.56
CA ALA A 307 5.52 -27.90 -5.79
C ALA A 307 4.48 -28.94 -5.37
N LEU A 308 3.78 -28.72 -4.24
CA LEU A 308 2.75 -29.62 -3.72
C LEU A 308 1.46 -29.64 -4.57
N SER A 309 1.16 -28.56 -5.31
CA SER A 309 0.00 -28.51 -6.21
C SER A 309 0.19 -29.26 -7.54
N ARG A 310 1.40 -29.76 -7.83
CA ARG A 310 1.68 -30.55 -9.06
C ARG A 310 1.59 -32.07 -8.84
N THR A 311 1.34 -32.51 -7.62
CA THR A 311 1.30 -33.94 -7.23
C THR A 311 -0.09 -34.41 -6.80
N GLY A 312 -1.16 -33.73 -7.21
CA GLY A 312 -2.54 -34.06 -6.87
C GLY A 312 -3.46 -33.99 -8.07
#